data_AF-A0A820APU1-F1
#
_entry.id   AF-A0A820APU1-F1
#
_cell.length_a   1.000
_cell.length_b   1.000
_cell.length_c   1.000
_cell.angle_alpha   90.00
_cell.angle_beta   90.00
_cell.angle_gamma   90.00
#
_symmetry.space_group_name_H-M   'P 1'
#
loop_
_entity.id
_entity.type
_entity.pdbx_description
1 polymer ?
#
loop_
_entity_poly.entity_id
_entity_poly.type
_entity_poly.pdbx_seq_one_letter_code
_entity_poly.pdbx_strand_id
1 'polypeptide(L)'
;TSENWDPQTPYMDKIKSTTNSQTAYQIYLDERQSYLKSPSFYFDIASYFFSKARSSMSNPSSIDIFNKHHSISIFGIENFSQDTHRNSDNDNYELLGLRILTNVLELELESPQLLRTVAYKLVEFGLLNLAENIFRHIVTLRSDEPQSFRDLALLLQESNIQNKNMTEISDLFKKIIFGEWDNRFAEIEVTTLHEFNWFLFEYHQQTQILNSIDHRLIRHLPVDLRIVMVWDTNDTDVDLHVIEPTGEECYYSHKNTAIGGMISRDFTQGYGPEEYLIRKAIKGTYTVRAKYFANHQQSLTGATTIMVHIYKYYGQSNQQKEIVTLRLSSNKEMIDICKVEFDDDVEQKSKNKATYDQDSNMTIHSNVICDGCDMSPIKGDRYRCLFCPDIDFCQSCKSASKTNYETNHQYNHPLLCIKDSSEYSESFYLKNRTDIDHANIQCNLCFIKPIIGIRYQCNCGINLCEKCEFTGLHNQSHHRTKIIDPI
;
A
#
# COMPACT_ATOMS: atom_id res chain seq x y z
N THR A 1 15.52 5.67 13.83
CA THR A 1 15.95 7.03 14.19
C THR A 1 16.51 7.68 12.94
N SER A 2 15.65 8.30 12.14
CA SER A 2 16.09 9.16 11.04
C SER A 2 16.83 10.36 11.62
N GLU A 3 17.94 10.76 11.00
CA GLU A 3 18.53 12.06 11.29
C GLU A 3 17.53 13.12 10.82
N ASN A 4 16.88 13.79 11.77
CA ASN A 4 15.95 14.86 11.46
C ASN A 4 16.70 15.98 10.75
N TRP A 5 16.10 16.48 9.65
CA TRP A 5 16.55 17.69 8.95
C TRP A 5 16.91 18.80 9.94
N ASP A 6 18.18 19.20 9.93
CA ASP A 6 18.71 20.26 10.77
C ASP A 6 19.40 21.33 9.89
N PRO A 7 18.72 22.45 9.59
CA PRO A 7 19.34 23.58 8.93
C PRO A 7 20.30 24.30 9.91
N GLN A 8 21.58 24.34 9.55
CA GLN A 8 22.61 25.12 10.26
C GLN A 8 22.50 26.61 9.91
N THR A 9 21.39 27.24 10.34
CA THR A 9 21.11 28.65 10.07
C THR A 9 21.03 29.47 11.36
N PRO A 10 21.40 30.77 11.34
CA PRO A 10 21.42 31.60 12.54
C PRO A 10 20.06 31.73 13.25
N TYR A 11 18.94 31.66 12.50
CA TYR A 11 17.59 31.73 13.09
C TYR A 11 17.20 30.42 13.78
N MET A 12 17.68 29.27 13.29
CA MET A 12 17.41 27.97 13.93
C MET A 12 18.15 27.81 15.25
N ASP A 13 19.39 28.31 15.35
CA ASP A 13 20.16 28.29 16.60
C ASP A 13 19.43 29.04 17.72
N LYS A 14 18.83 30.20 17.39
CA LYS A 14 18.02 30.97 18.34
C LYS A 14 16.78 30.21 18.77
N ILE A 15 16.05 29.60 17.84
CA ILE A 15 14.81 28.86 18.15
C ILE A 15 15.08 27.62 18.99
N LYS A 16 16.16 26.88 18.71
CA LYS A 16 16.53 25.69 19.48
C LYS A 16 17.05 25.99 20.88
N SER A 17 17.45 27.24 21.15
CA SER A 17 17.92 27.67 22.48
C SER A 17 16.81 27.70 23.54
N THR A 18 15.54 27.60 23.13
CA THR A 18 14.38 27.61 24.04
C THR A 18 13.58 26.31 23.96
N THR A 19 13.00 25.91 25.09
CA THR A 19 12.12 24.75 25.22
C THR A 19 10.64 25.13 25.30
N ASN A 20 10.32 26.43 25.36
CA ASN A 20 8.95 26.94 25.44
C ASN A 20 8.42 27.31 24.05
N SER A 21 7.22 26.81 23.71
CA SER A 21 6.59 27.01 22.39
C SER A 21 6.30 28.47 22.08
N GLN A 22 5.84 29.24 23.07
CA GLN A 22 5.52 30.66 22.90
C GLN A 22 6.79 31.51 22.71
N THR A 23 7.85 31.22 23.48
CA THR A 23 9.14 31.89 23.29
C THR A 23 9.74 31.56 21.92
N ALA A 24 9.69 30.29 21.50
CA ALA A 24 10.13 29.89 20.16
C ALA A 24 9.35 30.63 19.07
N TYR A 25 8.04 30.81 19.28
CA TYR A 25 7.17 31.51 18.32
C TYR A 25 7.45 33.00 18.28
N GLN A 26 7.77 33.62 19.42
CA GLN A 26 8.20 35.01 19.45
C GLN A 26 9.51 35.21 18.67
N ILE A 27 10.48 34.32 18.83
CA ILE A 27 11.73 34.35 18.05
C ILE A 27 11.42 34.23 16.54
N TYR A 28 10.50 33.34 16.15
CA TYR A 28 10.03 33.26 14.77
C TYR A 28 9.47 34.61 14.28
N LEU A 29 8.62 35.29 15.06
CA LEU A 29 8.04 36.58 14.67
C LEU A 29 9.12 37.67 14.51
N ASP A 30 10.11 37.68 15.40
CA ASP A 30 11.21 38.64 15.37
C ASP A 30 12.10 38.43 14.14
N GLU A 31 12.39 37.17 13.79
CA GLU A 31 13.20 36.81 12.62
C GLU A 31 12.42 36.95 11.29
N ARG A 32 11.09 36.76 11.30
CA ARG A 32 10.24 36.71 10.09
C ARG A 32 10.45 37.91 9.16
N GLN A 33 10.66 39.11 9.71
CA GLN A 33 10.86 40.33 8.90
C GLN A 33 12.09 40.23 7.99
N SER A 34 13.15 39.55 8.44
CA SER A 34 14.39 39.36 7.69
C SER A 34 14.25 38.29 6.59
N TYR A 35 13.26 37.41 6.70
CA TYR A 35 13.10 36.23 5.84
C TYR A 35 11.72 36.16 5.16
N LEU A 36 11.01 37.28 5.04
CA LEU A 36 9.61 37.33 4.57
C LEU A 36 9.35 36.53 3.30
N LYS A 37 10.28 36.57 2.33
CA LYS A 37 10.16 35.93 1.01
C LYS A 37 10.92 34.60 0.89
N SER A 38 11.36 34.02 2.00
CA SER A 38 12.13 32.77 2.01
C SER A 38 11.25 31.60 2.43
N PRO A 39 10.77 30.75 1.51
CA PRO A 39 9.96 29.57 1.88
C PRO A 39 10.71 28.63 2.83
N SER A 40 12.03 28.48 2.64
CA SER A 40 12.89 27.60 3.45
C SER A 40 12.82 27.96 4.93
N PHE A 41 12.80 29.26 5.26
CA PHE A 41 12.67 29.76 6.63
C PHE A 41 11.39 29.25 7.32
N TYR A 42 10.25 29.33 6.63
CA TYR A 42 8.97 28.85 7.18
C TYR A 42 8.95 27.33 7.33
N PHE A 43 9.45 26.59 6.34
CA PHE A 43 9.49 25.12 6.40
C PHE A 43 10.41 24.60 7.52
N ASP A 44 11.56 25.23 7.72
CA ASP A 44 12.54 24.84 8.72
C ASP A 44 11.98 25.02 10.14
N ILE A 45 11.37 26.18 10.38
CA ILE A 45 10.75 26.49 11.66
C ILE A 45 9.52 25.62 11.90
N ALA A 46 8.62 25.49 10.91
CA ALA A 46 7.46 24.62 11.06
C ALA A 46 7.87 23.17 11.40
N SER A 47 8.88 22.64 10.71
CA SER A 47 9.43 21.30 10.98
C SER A 47 9.95 21.16 12.41
N TYR A 48 10.59 22.20 12.96
CA TYR A 48 10.98 22.21 14.38
C TYR A 48 9.78 22.11 15.31
N PHE A 49 8.76 22.96 15.12
CA PHE A 49 7.55 22.96 15.95
C PHE A 49 6.85 21.60 15.94
N PHE A 50 6.72 21.00 14.75
CA PHE A 50 6.15 19.67 14.60
C PHE A 50 7.00 18.56 15.22
N SER A 51 8.34 18.63 15.10
CA SER A 51 9.23 17.65 15.74
C SER A 51 9.10 17.69 17.26
N LYS A 52 8.91 18.88 17.85
CA LYS A 52 8.67 19.06 19.28
C LYS A 52 7.33 18.48 19.71
N ALA A 53 6.28 18.71 18.93
CA ALA A 53 4.96 18.12 19.17
C ALA A 53 4.99 16.58 19.16
N ARG A 54 5.79 15.95 18.28
CA ARG A 54 5.97 14.48 18.24
C ARG A 54 6.83 13.95 19.39
N SER A 55 7.92 14.64 19.74
CA SER A 55 8.92 14.14 20.71
C SER A 55 8.39 13.95 22.14
N SER A 56 7.28 14.60 22.48
CA SER A 56 6.62 14.56 23.78
C SER A 56 5.48 13.54 23.85
N MET A 57 5.20 12.83 22.74
CA MET A 57 4.36 11.64 22.70
C MET A 57 5.23 10.41 22.99
N SER A 58 5.14 9.84 24.19
CA SER A 58 5.85 8.62 24.55
C SER A 58 5.41 7.45 23.63
N ASN A 59 6.34 6.91 22.84
CA ASN A 59 6.17 5.78 21.91
C ASN A 59 4.92 5.88 21.02
N PRO A 60 4.96 6.61 19.89
CA PRO A 60 3.92 6.48 18.89
C PRO A 60 4.22 5.21 18.10
N SER A 61 3.58 4.08 18.44
CA SER A 61 3.16 3.23 17.34
C SER A 61 2.21 4.06 16.51
N SER A 62 2.42 4.15 15.20
CA SER A 62 1.68 4.95 14.20
C SER A 62 0.15 4.79 14.25
N ILE A 63 -0.36 3.86 15.07
CA ILE A 63 -1.76 3.60 15.41
C ILE A 63 -2.41 4.70 16.28
N ASP A 64 -1.67 5.39 17.17
CA ASP A 64 -2.29 6.34 18.12
C ASP A 64 -2.53 7.74 17.52
N ILE A 65 -1.80 8.11 16.47
CA ILE A 65 -2.07 9.32 15.68
C ILE A 65 -3.38 9.16 14.90
N PHE A 66 -3.65 7.94 14.40
CA PHE A 66 -4.85 7.65 13.62
C PHE A 66 -6.14 7.62 14.46
N ASN A 67 -6.08 7.10 15.69
CA ASN A 67 -7.26 6.96 16.55
C ASN A 67 -7.68 8.27 17.25
N LYS A 68 -6.79 9.26 17.41
CA LYS A 68 -7.15 10.53 18.06
C LYS A 68 -7.92 11.46 17.11
N HIS A 69 -7.59 11.45 15.81
CA HIS A 69 -8.25 12.32 14.82
C HIS A 69 -9.59 11.79 14.29
N HIS A 70 -9.93 10.51 14.52
CA HIS A 70 -11.28 9.99 14.28
C HIS A 70 -12.36 10.59 15.20
N SER A 71 -11.95 11.32 16.25
CA SER A 71 -12.86 12.07 17.13
C SER A 71 -12.92 13.58 16.84
N ILE A 72 -12.20 14.09 15.83
CA ILE A 72 -12.48 15.43 15.29
C ILE A 72 -13.58 15.27 14.25
N SER A 73 -14.81 15.18 14.77
CA SER A 73 -16.01 15.32 13.97
C SER A 73 -15.98 16.62 13.16
N ILE A 74 -16.71 16.62 12.05
CA ILE A 74 -16.91 17.70 11.06
C ILE A 74 -17.67 18.90 11.69
N PHE A 75 -17.19 19.40 12.83
CA PHE A 75 -17.65 20.58 13.56
C PHE A 75 -16.49 21.38 14.20
N GLY A 76 -15.24 20.93 14.08
CA GLY A 76 -14.11 21.44 14.87
C GLY A 76 -13.40 22.71 14.37
N ILE A 77 -13.62 23.18 13.14
CA ILE A 77 -12.94 24.41 12.65
C ILE A 77 -13.72 25.67 13.06
N GLU A 78 -15.05 25.62 13.18
CA GLU A 78 -15.85 26.77 13.63
C GLU A 78 -15.76 27.00 15.15
N ASN A 79 -15.40 25.98 15.94
CA ASN A 79 -15.27 26.08 17.40
C ASN A 79 -13.83 26.15 17.92
N PHE A 80 -12.83 26.36 17.06
CA PHE A 80 -11.46 26.64 17.53
C PHE A 80 -11.35 27.93 18.38
N SER A 81 -12.44 28.71 18.46
CA SER A 81 -12.55 29.87 19.33
C SER A 81 -13.29 29.61 20.66
N GLN A 82 -13.95 28.46 20.88
CA GLN A 82 -14.73 28.19 22.09
C GLN A 82 -14.86 26.70 22.43
N ASP A 83 -13.76 26.04 22.80
CA ASP A 83 -13.86 24.93 23.76
C ASP A 83 -12.65 24.93 24.68
N THR A 84 -12.95 25.15 25.94
CA THR A 84 -12.05 25.44 27.05
C THR A 84 -11.45 24.15 27.61
N HIS A 85 -10.16 24.20 27.97
CA HIS A 85 -9.38 23.23 28.75
C HIS A 85 -8.68 22.04 28.05
N ARG A 86 -7.76 22.31 27.11
CA ARG A 86 -6.54 21.50 26.91
C ARG A 86 -5.31 22.41 26.73
N ASN A 87 -4.76 22.91 27.84
CA ASN A 87 -3.52 23.69 27.88
C ASN A 87 -2.32 22.75 28.05
N SER A 88 -1.96 21.98 27.02
CA SER A 88 -0.66 21.32 26.97
C SER A 88 0.26 22.09 26.03
N ASP A 89 1.54 22.26 26.39
CA ASP A 89 2.51 22.94 25.53
C ASP A 89 2.67 22.25 24.16
N ASN A 90 2.31 20.96 24.06
CA ASN A 90 2.31 20.19 22.81
C ASN A 90 1.26 20.64 21.82
N ASP A 91 0.01 20.85 22.29
CA ASP A 91 -1.08 21.35 21.44
C ASP A 91 -0.70 22.75 20.90
N ASN A 92 0.03 23.54 21.70
CA ASN A 92 0.58 24.82 21.24
C ASN A 92 1.65 24.65 20.16
N TYR A 93 2.57 23.69 20.30
CA TYR A 93 3.59 23.44 19.26
C TYR A 93 2.96 23.07 17.91
N GLU A 94 1.96 22.19 17.91
CA GLU A 94 1.29 21.75 16.69
C GLU A 94 0.55 22.91 15.98
N LEU A 95 -0.23 23.70 16.72
CA LEU A 95 -0.98 24.83 16.15
C LEU A 95 -0.08 25.93 15.62
N LEU A 96 0.99 26.25 16.36
CA LEU A 96 1.97 27.25 15.94
C LEU A 96 2.74 26.76 14.71
N GLY A 97 3.12 25.47 14.67
CA GLY A 97 3.74 24.84 13.51
C GLY A 97 2.86 24.92 12.26
N LEU A 98 1.57 24.58 12.38
CA LEU A 98 0.60 24.70 11.30
C LEU A 98 0.47 26.13 10.79
N ARG A 99 0.35 27.11 11.71
CA ARG A 99 0.25 28.52 11.35
C ARG A 99 1.48 29.03 10.61
N ILE A 100 2.67 28.59 11.01
CA ILE A 100 3.92 28.96 10.34
C ILE A 100 3.97 28.33 8.94
N LEU A 101 3.60 27.05 8.81
CA LEU A 101 3.58 26.33 7.55
C LEU A 101 2.63 26.99 6.54
N THR A 102 1.42 27.36 6.95
CA THR A 102 0.42 27.95 6.05
C THR A 102 0.79 29.35 5.56
N ASN A 103 1.68 30.07 6.26
CA ASN A 103 2.18 31.37 5.76
C ASN A 103 2.96 31.22 4.45
N VAL A 104 3.44 30.02 4.10
CA VAL A 104 4.04 29.76 2.78
C VAL A 104 3.02 29.98 1.66
N LEU A 105 1.74 29.68 1.91
CA LEU A 105 0.66 29.87 0.94
C LEU A 105 0.34 31.35 0.70
N GLU A 106 0.68 32.23 1.66
CA GLU A 106 0.50 33.68 1.57
C GLU A 106 1.65 34.38 0.83
N LEU A 107 2.70 33.65 0.42
CA LEU A 107 3.82 34.26 -0.31
C LEU A 107 3.45 34.70 -1.74
N GLU A 108 2.21 34.45 -2.19
CA GLU A 108 1.67 34.74 -3.54
C GLU A 108 2.55 34.17 -4.67
N LEU A 109 3.36 33.17 -4.34
CA LEU A 109 4.09 32.37 -5.30
C LEU A 109 3.13 31.25 -5.69
N GLU A 110 2.41 31.39 -6.81
CA GLU A 110 1.62 30.31 -7.43
C GLU A 110 2.54 29.19 -7.94
N SER A 111 3.37 28.65 -7.06
CA SER A 111 4.39 27.64 -7.33
C SER A 111 3.85 26.28 -6.90
N PRO A 112 3.55 25.36 -7.85
CA PRO A 112 3.08 24.03 -7.54
C PRO A 112 4.03 23.25 -6.63
N GLN A 113 5.34 23.50 -6.73
CA GLN A 113 6.36 22.89 -5.87
C GLN A 113 6.16 23.28 -4.39
N LEU A 114 5.93 24.56 -4.11
CA LEU A 114 5.68 25.05 -2.74
C LEU A 114 4.38 24.50 -2.19
N LEU A 115 3.32 24.54 -3.00
CA LEU A 115 2.01 23.98 -2.65
C LEU A 115 2.11 22.49 -2.31
N ARG A 116 2.82 21.71 -3.14
CA ARG A 116 3.02 20.27 -2.94
C ARG A 116 3.80 19.98 -1.66
N THR A 117 4.85 20.76 -1.38
CA THR A 117 5.61 20.64 -0.12
C THR A 117 4.73 20.89 1.10
N VAL A 118 3.89 21.93 1.08
CA VAL A 118 2.94 22.21 2.16
C VAL A 118 1.94 21.05 2.29
N ALA A 119 1.38 20.58 1.18
CA ALA A 119 0.41 19.49 1.18
C ALA A 119 1.01 18.18 1.73
N TYR A 120 2.23 17.81 1.34
CA TYR A 120 2.93 16.62 1.87
C TYR A 120 3.14 16.70 3.38
N LYS A 121 3.53 17.87 3.90
CA LYS A 121 3.62 18.08 5.34
C LYS A 121 2.26 17.93 6.01
N LEU A 122 1.20 18.53 5.48
CA LEU A 122 -0.16 18.38 6.04
C LEU A 122 -0.63 16.92 6.07
N VAL A 123 -0.34 16.15 5.01
CA VAL A 123 -0.63 14.70 4.96
C VAL A 123 0.16 13.94 6.02
N GLU A 124 1.45 14.25 6.20
CA GLU A 124 2.29 13.66 7.25
C GLU A 124 1.72 13.91 8.67
N PHE A 125 1.02 15.02 8.88
CA PHE A 125 0.34 15.36 10.14
C PHE A 125 -1.12 14.89 10.21
N GLY A 126 -1.64 14.21 9.19
CA GLY A 126 -3.03 13.76 9.17
C GLY A 126 -4.07 14.89 8.99
N LEU A 127 -3.64 16.10 8.59
CA LEU A 127 -4.52 17.25 8.33
C LEU A 127 -5.13 17.19 6.93
N LEU A 128 -5.82 16.10 6.63
CA LEU A 128 -6.20 15.71 5.26
C LEU A 128 -7.12 16.73 4.56
N ASN A 129 -8.07 17.34 5.29
CA ASN A 129 -8.98 18.34 4.73
C ASN A 129 -8.25 19.61 4.23
N LEU A 130 -7.19 20.04 4.92
CA LEU A 130 -6.39 21.18 4.50
C LEU A 130 -5.54 20.81 3.28
N ALA A 131 -4.97 19.60 3.28
CA ALA A 131 -4.22 19.09 2.13
C ALA A 131 -5.09 18.95 0.88
N GLU A 132 -6.36 18.57 1.02
CA GLU A 132 -7.28 18.38 -0.10
C GLU A 132 -7.47 19.66 -0.92
N ASN A 133 -7.71 20.78 -0.24
CA ASN A 133 -7.88 22.08 -0.91
C ASN A 133 -6.64 22.45 -1.72
N ILE A 134 -5.45 22.16 -1.18
CA ILE A 134 -4.17 22.45 -1.86
C ILE A 134 -3.97 21.51 -3.05
N PHE A 135 -4.19 20.21 -2.92
CA PHE A 135 -4.04 19.27 -4.04
C PHE A 135 -5.05 19.53 -5.16
N ARG A 136 -6.29 19.88 -4.84
CA ARG A 136 -7.28 20.31 -5.85
C ARG A 136 -6.80 21.53 -6.63
N HIS A 137 -6.17 22.49 -5.95
CA HIS A 137 -5.56 23.63 -6.60
C HIS A 137 -4.35 23.23 -7.46
N ILE A 138 -3.45 22.36 -6.97
CA ILE A 138 -2.32 21.83 -7.74
C ILE A 138 -2.80 21.12 -9.02
N VAL A 139 -3.85 20.30 -8.94
CA VAL A 139 -4.47 19.65 -10.13
C VAL A 139 -4.92 20.67 -11.16
N THR A 140 -5.42 21.84 -10.73
CA THR A 140 -5.81 22.92 -11.64
C THR A 140 -4.60 23.59 -12.28
N LEU A 141 -3.54 23.83 -11.52
CA LEU A 141 -2.30 24.46 -11.99
C LEU A 141 -1.42 23.54 -12.86
N ARG A 142 -1.52 22.23 -12.65
CA ARG A 142 -0.68 21.18 -13.24
C ARG A 142 -1.52 19.97 -13.69
N SER A 143 -2.52 20.27 -14.53
CA SER A 143 -3.38 19.26 -15.14
C SER A 143 -2.68 18.40 -16.19
N ASP A 144 -1.46 18.78 -16.57
CA ASP A 144 -0.53 18.12 -17.46
C ASP A 144 0.37 17.09 -16.75
N GLU A 145 0.36 17.06 -15.41
CA GLU A 145 1.18 16.14 -14.60
C GLU A 145 0.31 15.02 -13.99
N PRO A 146 0.61 13.72 -14.22
CA PRO A 146 -0.14 12.62 -13.60
C PRO A 146 -0.02 12.62 -12.07
N GLN A 147 1.14 13.03 -11.54
CA GLN A 147 1.43 13.09 -10.12
C GLN A 147 0.40 13.95 -9.35
N SER A 148 -0.05 15.07 -9.92
CA SER A 148 -1.05 15.93 -9.29
C SER A 148 -2.37 15.20 -9.04
N PHE A 149 -2.81 14.35 -9.98
CA PHE A 149 -4.00 13.53 -9.83
C PHE A 149 -3.77 12.38 -8.85
N ARG A 150 -2.57 11.77 -8.87
CA ARG A 150 -2.22 10.65 -7.98
C ARG A 150 -2.22 11.09 -6.52
N ASP A 151 -1.59 12.23 -6.22
CA ASP A 151 -1.56 12.81 -4.88
C ASP A 151 -2.99 13.05 -4.34
N LEU A 152 -3.87 13.62 -5.18
CA LEU A 152 -5.28 13.83 -4.80
C LEU A 152 -6.04 12.51 -4.63
N ALA A 153 -5.84 11.53 -5.52
CA ALA A 153 -6.51 10.23 -5.44
C ALA A 153 -6.16 9.48 -4.14
N LEU A 154 -4.87 9.43 -3.80
CA LEU A 154 -4.38 8.79 -2.57
C LEU A 154 -4.87 9.53 -1.33
N LEU A 155 -4.88 10.87 -1.35
CA LEU A 155 -5.43 11.65 -0.25
C LEU A 155 -6.92 11.38 -0.04
N LEU A 156 -7.71 11.42 -1.12
CA LEU A 156 -9.15 11.20 -1.05
C LEU A 156 -9.47 9.78 -0.60
N GLN A 157 -8.71 8.79 -1.04
CA GLN A 157 -8.83 7.41 -0.53
C GLN A 157 -8.59 7.38 0.99
N GLU A 158 -7.52 8.02 1.47
CA GLU A 158 -7.20 8.07 2.90
C GLU A 158 -8.24 8.83 3.74
N SER A 159 -8.80 9.92 3.21
CA SER A 159 -9.77 10.77 3.93
C SER A 159 -11.19 10.19 3.93
N ASN A 160 -11.46 9.18 3.10
CA ASN A 160 -12.80 8.70 2.84
C ASN A 160 -13.32 7.69 3.89
N ILE A 161 -13.60 8.22 5.07
CA ILE A 161 -14.17 7.50 6.21
C ILE A 161 -15.63 7.04 5.95
N GLN A 162 -16.33 7.61 4.96
CA GLN A 162 -17.79 7.43 4.77
C GLN A 162 -18.23 6.99 3.36
N ASN A 163 -17.34 6.49 2.51
CA ASN A 163 -17.65 6.14 1.11
C ASN A 163 -18.18 7.30 0.26
N LYS A 164 -17.86 8.54 0.62
CA LYS A 164 -18.11 9.74 -0.19
C LYS A 164 -16.97 9.87 -1.22
N ASN A 165 -17.29 10.21 -2.46
CA ASN A 165 -16.32 10.47 -3.54
C ASN A 165 -15.64 9.24 -4.19
N MET A 166 -16.22 8.04 -4.10
CA MET A 166 -15.66 6.83 -4.75
C MET A 166 -15.56 6.92 -6.26
N THR A 167 -16.55 7.53 -6.90
CA THR A 167 -16.52 7.80 -8.34
C THR A 167 -15.37 8.73 -8.69
N GLU A 168 -15.17 9.81 -7.92
CA GLU A 168 -14.08 10.77 -8.15
C GLU A 168 -12.71 10.11 -8.01
N ILE A 169 -12.49 9.33 -6.95
CA ILE A 169 -11.23 8.60 -6.74
C ILE A 169 -10.97 7.62 -7.89
N SER A 170 -11.98 6.84 -8.28
CA SER A 170 -11.90 5.95 -9.44
C SER A 170 -11.55 6.71 -10.72
N ASP A 171 -12.17 7.87 -10.96
CA ASP A 171 -11.94 8.65 -12.18
C ASP A 171 -10.55 9.28 -12.20
N LEU A 172 -10.02 9.72 -11.05
CA LEU A 172 -8.64 10.17 -10.90
C LEU A 172 -7.65 9.03 -11.22
N PHE A 173 -7.84 7.84 -10.63
CA PHE A 173 -7.01 6.67 -10.92
C PHE A 173 -7.04 6.28 -12.40
N LYS A 174 -8.23 6.22 -13.00
CA LYS A 174 -8.38 5.91 -14.44
C LYS A 174 -7.72 6.97 -15.31
N LYS A 175 -7.82 8.25 -14.94
CA LYS A 175 -7.17 9.33 -15.68
C LYS A 175 -5.66 9.15 -15.72
N ILE A 176 -5.04 8.73 -14.62
CA ILE A 176 -3.60 8.47 -14.57
C ILE A 176 -3.25 7.22 -15.40
N ILE A 177 -3.96 6.11 -15.19
CA ILE A 177 -3.63 4.81 -15.82
C ILE A 177 -3.83 4.82 -17.34
N PHE A 178 -4.88 5.50 -17.82
CA PHE A 178 -5.26 5.51 -19.24
C PHE A 178 -5.03 6.85 -19.94
N GLY A 179 -4.47 7.84 -19.22
CA GLY A 179 -4.14 9.15 -19.78
C GLY A 179 -2.89 9.10 -20.66
N GLU A 180 -2.81 10.03 -21.59
CA GLU A 180 -1.58 10.27 -22.36
C GLU A 180 -0.73 11.29 -21.61
N TRP A 181 0.44 10.85 -21.14
CA TRP A 181 1.37 11.67 -20.38
C TRP A 181 2.68 11.85 -21.14
N ASP A 182 3.38 12.94 -20.84
CA ASP A 182 4.74 13.15 -21.32
C ASP A 182 5.64 11.97 -20.88
N ASN A 183 6.58 11.56 -21.74
CA ASN A 183 7.44 10.40 -21.52
C ASN A 183 8.31 10.53 -20.25
N ARG A 184 8.48 11.74 -19.71
CA ARG A 184 9.09 11.98 -18.38
C ARG A 184 8.33 11.34 -17.22
N PHE A 185 7.08 10.93 -17.41
CA PHE A 185 6.25 10.26 -16.41
C PHE A 185 5.98 8.78 -16.73
N ALA A 186 6.71 8.18 -17.68
CA ALA A 186 6.47 6.81 -18.11
C ALA A 186 6.50 5.81 -16.94
N GLU A 187 5.62 4.81 -16.95
CA GLU A 187 5.45 3.77 -15.93
C GLU A 187 4.76 4.19 -14.62
N ILE A 188 4.39 5.47 -14.43
CA ILE A 188 3.56 5.89 -13.28
C ILE A 188 2.22 5.14 -13.24
N GLU A 189 1.70 4.75 -14.41
CA GLU A 189 0.50 3.95 -14.59
C GLU A 189 0.60 2.59 -13.89
N VAL A 190 1.79 1.99 -13.77
CA VAL A 190 1.98 0.68 -13.13
C VAL A 190 1.84 0.80 -11.62
N THR A 191 2.55 1.74 -11.02
CA THR A 191 2.47 2.04 -9.57
C THR A 191 1.04 2.42 -9.18
N THR A 192 0.41 3.24 -10.04
CA THR A 192 -0.96 3.71 -9.83
C THR A 192 -1.98 2.60 -10.03
N LEU A 193 -1.73 1.65 -10.94
CA LEU A 193 -2.58 0.47 -11.10
C LEU A 193 -2.55 -0.43 -9.86
N HIS A 194 -1.40 -0.56 -9.19
CA HIS A 194 -1.32 -1.32 -7.94
C HIS A 194 -2.13 -0.64 -6.82
N GLU A 195 -2.06 0.69 -6.73
CA GLU A 195 -2.86 1.50 -5.80
C GLU A 195 -4.35 1.41 -6.09
N PHE A 196 -4.72 1.51 -7.37
CA PHE A 196 -6.10 1.39 -7.78
C PHE A 196 -6.66 0.00 -7.51
N ASN A 197 -5.87 -1.06 -7.69
CA ASN A 197 -6.27 -2.41 -7.31
C ASN A 197 -6.50 -2.58 -5.81
N TRP A 198 -5.71 -1.91 -4.98
CA TRP A 198 -5.98 -1.86 -3.55
C TRP A 198 -7.26 -1.09 -3.24
N PHE A 199 -7.47 0.07 -3.86
CA PHE A 199 -8.72 0.82 -3.76
C PHE A 199 -9.94 -0.04 -4.13
N LEU A 200 -9.90 -0.73 -5.27
CA LEU A 200 -10.99 -1.63 -5.68
C LEU A 200 -11.20 -2.78 -4.70
N PHE A 201 -10.13 -3.24 -4.03
CA PHE A 201 -10.19 -4.27 -3.00
C PHE A 201 -10.82 -3.78 -1.70
N GLU A 202 -10.37 -2.63 -1.23
CA GLU A 202 -10.88 -2.01 -0.01
C GLU A 202 -12.39 -1.70 -0.12
N TYR A 203 -12.84 -1.29 -1.31
CA TYR A 203 -14.21 -0.84 -1.57
C TYR A 203 -15.04 -1.80 -2.46
N HIS A 204 -14.75 -3.10 -2.40
CA HIS A 204 -15.33 -4.21 -3.20
C HIS A 204 -16.87 -4.29 -3.37
N GLN A 205 -17.65 -3.44 -2.71
CA GLN A 205 -19.12 -3.46 -2.68
C GLN A 205 -19.79 -2.78 -3.90
N GLN A 206 -19.06 -2.24 -4.88
CA GLN A 206 -19.65 -1.50 -6.01
C GLN A 206 -19.28 -2.07 -7.39
N THR A 207 -20.18 -2.91 -7.91
CA THR A 207 -20.10 -3.56 -9.23
C THR A 207 -20.03 -2.59 -10.41
N GLN A 208 -20.46 -1.33 -10.25
CA GLN A 208 -20.49 -0.34 -11.34
C GLN A 208 -19.09 0.15 -11.75
N ILE A 209 -18.14 0.27 -10.81
CA ILE A 209 -16.78 0.73 -11.12
C ILE A 209 -16.01 -0.35 -11.90
N LEU A 210 -16.17 -1.61 -11.50
CA LEU A 210 -15.50 -2.78 -12.07
C LEU A 210 -15.85 -3.04 -13.54
N ASN A 211 -17.06 -2.70 -13.97
CA ASN A 211 -17.53 -2.96 -15.33
C ASN A 211 -16.87 -2.06 -16.41
N SER A 212 -16.18 -1.00 -15.99
CA SER A 212 -15.60 0.00 -16.90
C SER A 212 -14.11 -0.20 -17.19
N ILE A 213 -13.49 -1.19 -16.55
CA ILE A 213 -12.04 -1.44 -16.62
C ILE A 213 -11.83 -2.86 -17.15
N ASP A 214 -10.81 -3.05 -17.99
CA ASP A 214 -10.42 -4.38 -18.44
C ASP A 214 -10.09 -5.27 -17.24
N HIS A 215 -10.82 -6.37 -17.07
CA HIS A 215 -10.66 -7.31 -15.96
C HIS A 215 -9.23 -7.87 -15.83
N ARG A 216 -8.41 -7.85 -16.89
CA ARG A 216 -7.00 -8.28 -16.83
C ARG A 216 -6.15 -7.35 -15.96
N LEU A 217 -6.56 -6.09 -15.82
CA LEU A 217 -5.88 -5.08 -15.01
C LEU A 217 -6.31 -5.13 -13.53
N ILE A 218 -7.38 -5.89 -13.23
CA ILE A 218 -7.94 -6.00 -11.88
C ILE A 218 -7.36 -7.23 -11.19
N ARG A 219 -6.41 -7.03 -10.28
CA ARG A 219 -5.79 -8.09 -9.50
C ARG A 219 -5.37 -7.59 -8.12
N HIS A 220 -5.83 -8.28 -7.09
CA HIS A 220 -5.32 -8.09 -5.73
C HIS A 220 -3.88 -8.61 -5.63
N LEU A 221 -2.94 -7.71 -5.35
CA LEU A 221 -1.49 -7.97 -5.33
C LEU A 221 -0.91 -7.64 -3.94
N PRO A 222 -1.23 -8.43 -2.90
CA PRO A 222 -0.70 -8.18 -1.56
C PRO A 222 0.79 -8.48 -1.48
N VAL A 223 1.52 -7.67 -0.73
CA VAL A 223 2.96 -7.81 -0.46
C VAL A 223 3.26 -7.52 1.01
N ASP A 224 4.34 -8.06 1.54
CA ASP A 224 4.71 -7.87 2.95
C ASP A 224 5.36 -6.51 3.20
N LEU A 225 6.12 -5.98 2.24
CA LEU A 225 6.67 -4.63 2.32
C LEU A 225 6.56 -3.95 0.95
N ARG A 226 5.99 -2.75 0.95
CA ARG A 226 5.93 -1.82 -0.19
C ARG A 226 6.44 -0.46 0.27
N ILE A 227 7.38 0.11 -0.46
CA ILE A 227 7.91 1.46 -0.19
C ILE A 227 7.73 2.26 -1.47
N VAL A 228 7.09 3.42 -1.37
CA VAL A 228 6.88 4.31 -2.51
C VAL A 228 7.38 5.70 -2.16
N MET A 229 8.38 6.18 -2.90
CA MET A 229 8.99 7.49 -2.72
C MET A 229 8.58 8.43 -3.85
N VAL A 230 8.17 9.64 -3.49
CA VAL A 230 7.86 10.76 -4.41
C VAL A 230 8.57 12.03 -3.96
N TRP A 231 8.70 13.02 -4.83
CA TRP A 231 9.30 14.31 -4.49
C TRP A 231 8.56 15.52 -5.05
N ASP A 232 8.85 16.69 -4.48
CA ASP A 232 8.16 17.95 -4.78
C ASP A 232 8.63 18.66 -6.05
N THR A 233 9.85 18.35 -6.50
CA THR A 233 10.62 19.05 -7.54
C THR A 233 10.59 18.31 -8.87
N ASN A 234 10.35 19.02 -9.96
CA ASN A 234 10.48 18.42 -11.29
C ASN A 234 11.97 18.30 -11.67
N ASP A 235 12.29 17.42 -12.63
CA ASP A 235 13.63 17.23 -13.18
C ASP A 235 14.69 17.11 -12.08
N THR A 236 14.42 16.24 -11.11
CA THR A 236 15.32 15.92 -10.00
C THR A 236 15.52 14.42 -9.95
N ASP A 237 16.76 14.00 -9.68
CA ASP A 237 17.16 12.61 -9.64
C ASP A 237 17.35 12.18 -8.17
N VAL A 238 16.39 11.39 -7.68
CA VAL A 238 16.40 10.83 -6.32
C VAL A 238 16.21 9.32 -6.40
N ASP A 239 17.27 8.57 -6.12
CA ASP A 239 17.21 7.11 -6.10
C ASP A 239 16.75 6.59 -4.73
N LEU A 240 15.81 5.67 -4.73
CA LEU A 240 15.44 4.82 -3.62
C LEU A 240 16.41 3.64 -3.52
N HIS A 241 16.96 3.45 -2.34
CA HIS A 241 17.83 2.34 -2.01
C HIS A 241 17.25 1.57 -0.83
N VAL A 242 17.14 0.25 -0.96
CA VAL A 242 16.68 -0.62 0.13
C VAL A 242 17.73 -1.68 0.39
N ILE A 243 18.37 -1.62 1.57
CA ILE A 243 19.23 -2.71 2.04
C ILE A 243 18.37 -3.73 2.76
N GLU A 244 18.38 -4.96 2.28
CA GLU A 244 17.63 -6.09 2.84
C GLU A 244 18.37 -6.74 4.02
N PRO A 245 17.69 -7.59 4.82
CA PRO A 245 18.31 -8.28 5.95
C PRO A 245 19.49 -9.19 5.59
N THR A 246 19.56 -9.62 4.33
CA THR A 246 20.70 -10.39 3.78
C THR A 246 21.97 -9.55 3.64
N GLY A 247 21.86 -8.22 3.73
CA GLY A 247 22.89 -7.26 3.36
C GLY A 247 22.91 -6.91 1.86
N GLU A 248 22.04 -7.53 1.06
CA GLU A 248 21.88 -7.21 -0.35
C GLU A 248 21.14 -5.87 -0.52
N GLU A 249 21.60 -5.05 -1.47
CA GLU A 249 21.02 -3.74 -1.73
C GLU A 249 20.23 -3.74 -3.04
N CYS A 250 18.95 -3.35 -2.96
CA CYS A 250 18.06 -3.15 -4.10
C CYS A 250 17.98 -1.67 -4.46
N TYR A 251 18.30 -1.32 -5.71
CA TYR A 251 18.29 0.05 -6.23
C TYR A 251 18.26 0.04 -7.76
N TYR A 252 18.20 1.20 -8.41
CA TYR A 252 17.96 1.34 -9.85
C TYR A 252 18.86 0.47 -10.76
N SER A 253 20.12 0.21 -10.40
CA SER A 253 21.03 -0.64 -11.18
C SER A 253 21.06 -2.12 -10.75
N HIS A 254 20.50 -2.43 -9.57
CA HIS A 254 20.32 -3.78 -9.05
C HIS A 254 18.86 -4.00 -8.66
N LYS A 255 18.02 -4.20 -9.67
CA LYS A 255 16.56 -4.11 -9.53
C LYS A 255 15.87 -5.32 -8.93
N ASN A 256 16.54 -6.46 -8.85
CA ASN A 256 15.97 -7.70 -8.33
C ASN A 256 16.98 -8.34 -7.39
N THR A 257 16.57 -8.65 -6.16
CA THR A 257 17.43 -9.28 -5.15
C THR A 257 17.20 -10.77 -5.05
N ALA A 258 18.10 -11.49 -4.37
CA ALA A 258 18.03 -12.94 -4.22
C ALA A 258 16.78 -13.41 -3.44
N ILE A 259 16.24 -12.59 -2.54
CA ILE A 259 15.03 -12.90 -1.76
C ILE A 259 13.73 -12.44 -2.44
N GLY A 260 13.83 -11.90 -3.65
CA GLY A 260 12.69 -11.48 -4.45
C GLY A 260 12.18 -10.08 -4.14
N GLY A 261 13.02 -9.23 -3.56
CA GLY A 261 12.82 -7.79 -3.56
C GLY A 261 12.99 -7.24 -4.98
N MET A 262 12.16 -6.27 -5.34
CA MET A 262 12.11 -5.67 -6.65
C MET A 262 11.97 -4.15 -6.52
N ILE A 263 12.67 -3.39 -7.35
CA ILE A 263 12.47 -1.94 -7.45
C ILE A 263 11.95 -1.57 -8.84
N SER A 264 11.15 -0.51 -8.91
CA SER A 264 10.64 0.07 -10.15
C SER A 264 11.79 0.52 -11.06
N ARG A 265 11.45 0.95 -12.28
CA ARG A 265 12.44 1.63 -13.11
C ARG A 265 12.89 2.92 -12.42
N ASP A 266 14.12 3.30 -12.76
CA ASP A 266 14.77 4.56 -12.44
C ASP A 266 14.01 5.75 -13.04
N PHE A 267 13.56 6.68 -12.19
CA PHE A 267 12.88 7.91 -12.60
C PHE A 267 13.84 9.11 -12.59
N THR A 268 14.69 9.19 -13.61
CA THR A 268 15.66 10.31 -13.75
C THR A 268 15.06 11.67 -14.14
N GLN A 269 13.77 11.71 -14.54
CA GLN A 269 13.03 12.93 -14.92
C GLN A 269 11.62 12.87 -14.30
N GLY A 270 11.02 14.02 -13.99
CA GLY A 270 9.71 14.08 -13.30
C GLY A 270 9.79 14.14 -11.77
N TYR A 271 8.78 13.60 -11.08
CA TYR A 271 8.56 13.66 -9.62
C TYR A 271 8.65 12.29 -8.91
N GLY A 272 9.12 11.27 -9.61
CA GLY A 272 8.92 9.85 -9.25
C GLY A 272 7.54 9.34 -9.72
N PRO A 273 7.02 8.23 -9.17
CA PRO A 273 7.46 7.54 -7.95
C PRO A 273 8.52 6.46 -8.18
N GLU A 274 9.46 6.32 -7.24
CA GLU A 274 10.25 5.09 -7.11
C GLU A 274 9.59 4.13 -6.12
N GLU A 275 9.46 2.87 -6.50
CA GLU A 275 8.75 1.86 -5.73
C GLU A 275 9.63 0.64 -5.48
N TYR A 276 9.71 0.19 -4.22
CA TYR A 276 10.25 -1.11 -3.84
C TYR A 276 9.13 -2.03 -3.35
N LEU A 277 9.15 -3.29 -3.78
CA LEU A 277 8.21 -4.34 -3.41
C LEU A 277 8.96 -5.61 -2.99
N ILE A 278 8.50 -6.25 -1.91
CA ILE A 278 8.85 -7.64 -1.63
C ILE A 278 7.60 -8.40 -1.18
N ARG A 279 7.28 -9.46 -1.92
CA ARG A 279 6.05 -10.23 -1.68
C ARG A 279 6.07 -10.99 -0.36
N LYS A 280 7.22 -11.55 0.00
CA LYS A 280 7.43 -12.30 1.24
C LYS A 280 8.68 -11.78 1.93
N ALA A 281 8.50 -10.92 2.92
CA ALA A 281 9.63 -10.37 3.66
C ALA A 281 10.25 -11.46 4.53
N ILE A 282 11.59 -11.53 4.54
CA ILE A 282 12.30 -12.39 5.50
C ILE A 282 12.51 -11.62 6.80
N LYS A 283 12.85 -12.35 7.85
CA LYS A 283 13.21 -11.75 9.13
C LYS A 283 14.39 -10.79 9.00
N GLY A 284 14.31 -9.68 9.72
CA GLY A 284 15.38 -8.74 9.98
C GLY A 284 15.05 -7.32 9.55
N THR A 285 16.10 -6.51 9.43
CA THR A 285 15.98 -5.08 9.18
C THR A 285 16.09 -4.76 7.68
N TYR A 286 15.07 -4.09 7.15
CA TYR A 286 15.15 -3.42 5.85
C TYR A 286 15.51 -1.95 6.09
N THR A 287 16.67 -1.50 5.60
CA THR A 287 17.10 -0.11 5.74
C THR A 287 16.76 0.66 4.46
N VAL A 288 15.92 1.69 4.59
CA VAL A 288 15.45 2.53 3.49
C VAL A 288 16.30 3.78 3.44
N ARG A 289 16.86 4.08 2.26
CA ARG A 289 17.74 5.23 2.02
C ARG A 289 17.36 5.95 0.74
N ALA A 290 17.66 7.24 0.68
CA ALA A 290 17.53 8.04 -0.52
C ALA A 290 18.91 8.57 -0.94
N LYS A 291 19.20 8.54 -2.24
CA LYS A 291 20.39 9.15 -2.81
C LYS A 291 20.00 10.36 -3.64
N TYR A 292 20.49 11.54 -3.25
CA TYR A 292 20.15 12.78 -3.94
C TYR A 292 21.23 13.18 -4.96
N PHE A 293 20.92 13.05 -6.25
CA PHE A 293 21.75 13.57 -7.33
C PHE A 293 21.25 14.95 -7.71
N ALA A 294 21.72 15.95 -6.97
CA ALA A 294 21.29 17.33 -7.19
C ALA A 294 21.40 17.77 -8.65
N ASN A 295 20.31 18.35 -9.16
CA ASN A 295 20.27 18.94 -10.49
C ASN A 295 20.61 20.43 -10.48
N HIS A 296 21.00 20.93 -11.66
CA HIS A 296 21.55 22.27 -11.89
C HIS A 296 20.50 23.39 -11.83
N GLN A 297 19.27 23.12 -11.39
CA GLN A 297 18.21 24.13 -11.26
C GLN A 297 18.21 24.76 -9.87
N GLN A 298 18.14 26.09 -9.82
CA GLN A 298 17.85 26.82 -8.57
C GLN A 298 16.40 26.55 -8.14
N SER A 299 16.21 25.60 -7.24
CA SER A 299 14.91 25.33 -6.62
C SER A 299 14.44 26.52 -5.78
N LEU A 300 13.16 26.90 -5.86
CA LEU A 300 12.59 28.03 -5.09
C LEU A 300 12.71 27.83 -3.57
N THR A 301 12.71 26.59 -3.11
CA THR A 301 12.86 26.19 -1.70
C THR A 301 14.32 26.00 -1.29
N GLY A 302 15.25 26.03 -2.25
CA GLY A 302 16.66 25.67 -2.05
C GLY A 302 16.93 24.20 -1.67
N ALA A 303 15.90 23.35 -1.61
CA ALA A 303 16.00 21.94 -1.23
C ALA A 303 14.80 21.14 -1.77
N THR A 304 15.04 19.91 -2.19
CA THR A 304 14.00 18.96 -2.63
C THR A 304 13.37 18.29 -1.41
N THR A 305 12.05 18.21 -1.35
CA THR A 305 11.33 17.48 -0.32
C THR A 305 10.87 16.14 -0.88
N ILE A 306 11.29 15.05 -0.27
CA ILE A 306 10.77 13.70 -0.54
C ILE A 306 9.66 13.36 0.45
N MET A 307 8.68 12.58 -0.02
CA MET A 307 7.69 11.89 0.80
C MET A 307 7.77 10.40 0.49
N VAL A 308 7.93 9.60 1.55
CA VAL A 308 8.07 8.14 1.45
C VAL A 308 6.90 7.50 2.18
N HIS A 309 6.10 6.75 1.43
CA HIS A 309 5.07 5.88 1.98
C HIS A 309 5.66 4.49 2.22
N ILE A 310 5.61 4.01 3.45
CA ILE A 310 6.11 2.70 3.86
C ILE A 310 4.90 1.88 4.30
N TYR A 311 4.63 0.81 3.58
CA TYR A 311 3.54 -0.11 3.89
C TYR A 311 4.09 -1.46 4.32
N LYS A 312 3.73 -1.92 5.51
CA LYS A 312 3.87 -3.32 5.91
C LYS A 312 2.55 -4.04 5.67
N TYR A 313 2.61 -5.26 5.14
CA TYR A 313 1.46 -6.09 4.80
C TYR A 313 0.48 -5.34 3.88
N TYR A 314 1.02 -4.68 2.85
CA TYR A 314 0.23 -3.94 1.87
C TYR A 314 -0.79 -4.86 1.20
N GLY A 315 -2.04 -4.40 1.11
CA GLY A 315 -3.11 -5.21 0.56
C GLY A 315 -3.74 -6.20 1.54
N GLN A 316 -3.32 -6.23 2.81
CA GLN A 316 -3.79 -7.19 3.80
C GLN A 316 -4.62 -6.50 4.89
N SER A 317 -5.43 -7.26 5.64
CA SER A 317 -6.28 -6.71 6.72
C SER A 317 -5.49 -6.11 7.87
N ASN A 318 -4.23 -6.49 8.04
CA ASN A 318 -3.28 -5.99 9.03
C ASN A 318 -2.28 -4.98 8.44
N GLN A 319 -2.61 -4.35 7.31
CA GLN A 319 -1.77 -3.33 6.68
C GLN A 319 -1.38 -2.23 7.68
N GLN A 320 -0.11 -1.86 7.69
CA GLN A 320 0.41 -0.73 8.45
C GLN A 320 1.02 0.26 7.47
N LYS A 321 0.76 1.54 7.66
CA LYS A 321 1.29 2.63 6.83
C LYS A 321 2.05 3.61 7.71
N GLU A 322 3.22 4.00 7.25
CA GLU A 322 4.00 5.10 7.78
C GLU A 322 4.33 6.07 6.65
N ILE A 323 4.30 7.37 6.93
CA ILE A 323 4.66 8.42 5.97
C ILE A 323 5.80 9.21 6.59
N VAL A 324 6.91 9.31 5.87
CA VAL A 324 8.06 10.10 6.27
C VAL A 324 8.30 11.17 5.22
N THR A 325 8.48 12.42 5.62
CA THR A 325 8.93 13.48 4.70
C THR A 325 10.28 14.04 5.12
N LEU A 326 11.19 14.19 4.16
CA LEU A 326 12.55 14.66 4.39
C LEU A 326 12.90 15.75 3.38
N ARG A 327 13.63 16.77 3.83
CA ARG A 327 14.22 17.79 2.96
C ARG A 327 15.66 17.42 2.64
N LEU A 328 16.02 17.47 1.36
CA LEU A 328 17.31 17.12 0.79
C LEU A 328 17.96 18.39 0.23
N SER A 329 19.11 18.79 0.75
CA SER A 329 19.80 20.03 0.35
C SER A 329 21.27 19.83 -0.05
N SER A 330 21.87 18.69 0.29
CA SER A 330 23.29 18.39 0.08
C SER A 330 23.49 17.46 -1.12
N ASN A 331 24.25 17.94 -2.10
CA ASN A 331 24.52 17.18 -3.32
C ASN A 331 25.26 15.87 -3.02
N LYS A 332 24.76 14.75 -3.54
CA LYS A 332 25.38 13.41 -3.54
C LYS A 332 25.45 12.71 -2.17
N GLU A 333 24.65 13.13 -1.21
CA GLU A 333 24.56 12.46 0.07
C GLU A 333 23.59 11.26 0.02
N MET A 334 23.99 10.16 0.67
CA MET A 334 23.10 9.05 0.99
C MET A 334 22.46 9.34 2.33
N ILE A 335 21.14 9.39 2.38
CA ILE A 335 20.41 9.73 3.61
C ILE A 335 19.59 8.52 4.05
N ASP A 336 19.75 8.12 5.31
CA ASP A 336 18.95 7.07 5.93
C ASP A 336 17.57 7.61 6.29
N ILE A 337 16.53 7.05 5.65
CA ILE A 337 15.14 7.48 5.83
C ILE A 337 14.53 6.78 7.03
N CYS A 338 14.57 5.45 7.06
CA CYS A 338 14.01 4.66 8.15
C CYS A 338 14.55 3.22 8.14
N LYS A 339 14.23 2.48 9.20
CA LYS A 339 14.47 1.05 9.31
C LYS A 339 13.14 0.36 9.55
N VAL A 340 12.86 -0.67 8.76
CA VAL A 340 11.65 -1.49 8.87
C VAL A 340 12.04 -2.86 9.37
N GLU A 341 11.61 -3.19 10.58
CA GLU A 341 11.92 -4.47 11.22
C GLU A 341 10.82 -5.50 10.96
N PHE A 342 11.23 -6.71 10.60
CA PHE A 342 10.43 -7.93 10.60
C PHE A 342 11.01 -8.90 11.62
N ASP A 343 10.43 -8.93 12.83
CA ASP A 343 10.83 -9.85 13.90
C ASP A 343 10.03 -11.15 13.86
N ASP A 344 10.61 -12.23 14.42
CA ASP A 344 9.86 -13.42 14.79
C ASP A 344 8.94 -13.03 15.96
N ASP A 345 7.75 -12.53 15.64
CA ASP A 345 6.51 -12.52 16.43
C ASP A 345 5.64 -11.30 16.09
N VAL A 346 4.98 -11.38 14.93
CA VAL A 346 3.58 -10.92 14.83
C VAL A 346 2.70 -12.16 14.68
N GLU A 347 2.87 -13.13 15.58
CA GLU A 347 1.67 -13.73 16.18
C GLU A 347 0.92 -12.56 16.80
N GLN A 348 -0.19 -12.19 16.16
CA GLN A 348 -1.15 -11.26 16.71
C GLN A 348 -1.36 -11.59 18.18
N LYS A 349 -1.04 -10.63 19.07
CA LYS A 349 -1.56 -10.60 20.43
C LYS A 349 -3.08 -10.37 20.37
N SER A 350 -3.77 -11.38 19.91
CA SER A 350 -5.08 -11.81 20.33
C SER A 350 -4.93 -13.20 20.95
N LYS A 351 -3.94 -13.38 21.84
CA LYS A 351 -3.95 -14.48 22.82
C LYS A 351 -5.03 -14.17 23.85
N ASN A 352 -6.25 -14.62 23.58
CA ASN A 352 -6.84 -15.51 24.58
C ASN A 352 -5.96 -16.76 24.58
N LYS A 353 -5.19 -16.90 25.66
CA LYS A 353 -4.41 -18.10 25.98
C LYS A 353 -5.27 -19.35 25.75
N ALA A 354 -4.80 -20.22 24.88
CA ALA A 354 -4.80 -21.64 25.20
C ALA A 354 -3.35 -22.11 25.10
N THR A 355 -2.84 -22.48 26.27
CA THR A 355 -1.59 -23.21 26.46
C THR A 355 -1.51 -24.40 25.51
N TYR A 356 -0.30 -24.65 25.00
CA TYR A 356 0.07 -25.95 24.47
C TYR A 356 -0.21 -26.99 25.55
N ASP A 357 -1.29 -27.74 25.36
CA ASP A 357 -1.32 -29.13 25.75
C ASP A 357 -0.96 -29.95 24.51
N GLN A 358 -0.01 -30.85 24.71
CA GLN A 358 0.21 -31.96 23.80
C GLN A 358 -1.09 -32.78 23.73
N ASP A 359 -1.40 -33.25 22.51
CA ASP A 359 -2.57 -34.03 22.12
C ASP A 359 -3.91 -33.27 21.89
N SER A 360 -4.43 -33.47 20.67
CA SER A 360 -5.81 -33.21 20.17
C SER A 360 -6.18 -31.84 19.56
N ASN A 361 -5.74 -31.58 18.31
CA ASN A 361 -6.63 -31.16 17.20
C ASN A 361 -5.84 -31.05 15.89
N MET A 362 -5.53 -32.20 15.30
CA MET A 362 -5.01 -32.28 13.93
C MET A 362 -6.19 -31.99 12.98
N THR A 363 -6.13 -30.96 12.13
CA THR A 363 -7.21 -30.71 11.14
C THR A 363 -7.38 -31.96 10.28
N ILE A 364 -8.60 -32.50 10.24
CA ILE A 364 -8.91 -33.75 9.54
C ILE A 364 -9.78 -33.43 8.33
N HIS A 365 -9.24 -33.66 7.13
CA HIS A 365 -10.00 -33.59 5.89
C HIS A 365 -10.67 -34.94 5.63
N SER A 366 -11.80 -35.17 6.31
CA SER A 366 -12.50 -36.46 6.43
C SER A 366 -12.88 -37.14 5.09
N ASN A 367 -12.98 -36.38 4.00
CA ASN A 367 -13.48 -36.85 2.70
C ASN A 367 -12.45 -36.73 1.56
N VAL A 368 -11.16 -36.76 1.90
CA VAL A 368 -10.07 -36.57 0.93
C VAL A 368 -9.05 -37.67 1.11
N ILE A 369 -8.59 -38.22 0.00
CA ILE A 369 -7.54 -39.24 -0.08
C ILE A 369 -6.29 -38.57 -0.65
N CYS A 370 -5.13 -38.84 -0.09
CA CYS A 370 -3.88 -38.35 -0.67
C CYS A 370 -3.46 -39.23 -1.86
N ASP A 371 -3.37 -38.69 -3.07
CA ASP A 371 -2.95 -39.43 -4.28
C ASP A 371 -1.49 -39.90 -4.29
N GLY A 372 -0.69 -39.45 -3.31
CA GLY A 372 0.70 -39.86 -3.15
C GLY A 372 0.90 -41.06 -2.21
N CYS A 373 0.03 -41.23 -1.21
CA CYS A 373 0.20 -42.27 -0.16
C CYS A 373 -1.10 -42.96 0.26
N ASP A 374 -2.20 -42.70 -0.45
CA ASP A 374 -3.56 -43.19 -0.21
C ASP A 374 -4.10 -42.93 1.21
N MET A 375 -3.46 -42.03 1.95
CA MET A 375 -3.90 -41.65 3.29
C MET A 375 -5.26 -40.96 3.20
N SER A 376 -6.25 -41.56 3.87
CA SER A 376 -7.56 -40.95 4.10
C SER A 376 -8.03 -41.24 5.52
N PRO A 377 -8.57 -40.24 6.23
CA PRO A 377 -8.61 -38.83 5.84
C PRO A 377 -7.23 -38.16 5.93
N ILE A 378 -6.98 -37.14 5.10
CA ILE A 378 -5.73 -36.35 5.21
C ILE A 378 -5.74 -35.63 6.56
N LYS A 379 -4.72 -35.89 7.37
CA LYS A 379 -4.53 -35.24 8.67
C LYS A 379 -3.43 -34.19 8.55
N GLY A 380 -3.71 -32.95 8.96
CA GLY A 380 -2.85 -31.78 8.74
C GLY A 380 -3.11 -31.10 7.40
N ASP A 381 -2.14 -30.35 6.88
CA ASP A 381 -2.30 -29.56 5.65
C ASP A 381 -2.61 -30.44 4.42
N ARG A 382 -3.66 -30.06 3.67
CA ARG A 382 -4.02 -30.63 2.36
C ARG A 382 -3.48 -29.74 1.24
N TYR A 383 -2.99 -30.35 0.16
CA TYR A 383 -2.43 -29.64 -1.00
C TYR A 383 -3.12 -30.06 -2.29
N ARG A 384 -3.94 -29.18 -2.88
CA ARG A 384 -4.68 -29.49 -4.11
C ARG A 384 -3.96 -28.96 -5.34
N CYS A 385 -3.87 -29.75 -6.41
CA CYS A 385 -3.33 -29.30 -7.68
C CYS A 385 -4.26 -28.30 -8.36
N LEU A 386 -3.70 -27.18 -8.85
CA LEU A 386 -4.47 -26.15 -9.57
C LEU A 386 -4.72 -26.48 -11.05
N PHE A 387 -4.04 -27.50 -11.58
CA PHE A 387 -4.08 -27.87 -13.00
C PHE A 387 -4.68 -29.26 -13.23
N CYS A 388 -4.32 -30.23 -12.38
CA CYS A 388 -4.88 -31.58 -12.43
C CYS A 388 -6.23 -31.64 -11.72
N PRO A 389 -7.25 -32.26 -12.34
CA PRO A 389 -8.51 -32.53 -11.68
C PRO A 389 -8.31 -33.61 -10.62
N ASP A 390 -8.86 -33.37 -9.43
CA ASP A 390 -8.94 -34.34 -8.33
C ASP A 390 -7.59 -34.91 -7.88
N ILE A 391 -6.59 -34.02 -7.72
CA ILE A 391 -5.30 -34.40 -7.15
C ILE A 391 -5.03 -33.62 -5.88
N ASP A 392 -4.89 -34.36 -4.79
CA ASP A 392 -4.67 -33.92 -3.43
C ASP A 392 -3.48 -34.63 -2.79
N PHE A 393 -2.56 -33.85 -2.24
CA PHE A 393 -1.41 -34.34 -1.50
C PHE A 393 -1.50 -33.98 -0.02
N CYS A 394 -1.13 -34.89 0.86
CA CYS A 394 -0.82 -34.52 2.24
C CYS A 394 0.52 -33.79 2.32
N GLN A 395 0.78 -33.14 3.43
CA GLN A 395 2.03 -32.40 3.70
C GLN A 395 3.31 -33.22 3.43
N SER A 396 3.29 -34.51 3.74
CA SER A 396 4.44 -35.39 3.50
C SER A 396 4.63 -35.72 2.01
N CYS A 397 3.55 -35.96 1.26
CA CYS A 397 3.62 -36.31 -0.16
C CYS A 397 3.99 -35.13 -1.06
N LYS A 398 3.54 -33.91 -0.73
CA LYS A 398 3.97 -32.70 -1.43
C LYS A 398 5.49 -32.56 -1.43
N SER A 399 6.10 -32.77 -0.26
CA SER A 399 7.53 -32.51 -0.01
C SER A 399 8.43 -33.60 -0.60
N ALA A 400 7.87 -34.77 -0.88
CA ALA A 400 8.62 -35.93 -1.35
C ALA A 400 8.86 -35.97 -2.87
N SER A 401 8.33 -35.02 -3.66
CA SER A 401 8.38 -35.04 -5.13
C SER A 401 7.95 -36.39 -5.75
N LYS A 402 7.13 -37.17 -5.04
CA LYS A 402 6.65 -38.47 -5.51
C LYS A 402 5.43 -38.26 -6.40
N THR A 403 5.66 -38.00 -7.67
CA THR A 403 4.69 -38.31 -8.71
C THR A 403 4.69 -39.84 -8.87
N ASN A 404 3.68 -40.51 -8.33
CA ASN A 404 3.48 -41.92 -8.67
C ASN A 404 3.31 -42.01 -10.19
N TYR A 405 4.04 -42.92 -10.83
CA TYR A 405 4.02 -43.15 -12.30
C TYR A 405 2.64 -43.58 -12.84
N GLU A 406 1.63 -43.70 -11.97
CA GLU A 406 0.26 -44.09 -12.32
C GLU A 406 -0.72 -42.91 -12.40
N THR A 407 -0.40 -41.75 -11.78
CA THR A 407 -1.23 -40.54 -11.88
C THR A 407 -0.58 -39.56 -12.86
N ASN A 408 -1.33 -39.11 -13.88
CA ASN A 408 -0.87 -38.19 -14.93
C ASN A 408 -0.54 -36.75 -14.43
N HIS A 409 0.02 -36.61 -13.21
CA HIS A 409 0.36 -35.34 -12.57
C HIS A 409 1.80 -34.92 -12.88
N GLN A 410 1.99 -33.73 -13.44
CA GLN A 410 3.31 -33.15 -13.67
C GLN A 410 3.81 -32.41 -12.42
N TYR A 411 5.09 -32.58 -12.06
CA TYR A 411 5.69 -32.02 -10.84
C TYR A 411 5.76 -30.48 -10.81
N ASN A 412 5.61 -29.83 -11.97
CA ASN A 412 5.64 -28.38 -12.13
C ASN A 412 4.27 -27.72 -11.88
N HIS A 413 3.21 -28.50 -11.66
CA HIS A 413 1.90 -27.94 -11.37
C HIS A 413 1.87 -27.32 -9.97
N PRO A 414 1.51 -26.03 -9.83
CA PRO A 414 1.40 -25.39 -8.53
C PRO A 414 0.27 -25.99 -7.69
N LEU A 415 0.58 -26.19 -6.41
CA LEU A 415 -0.33 -26.76 -5.42
C LEU A 415 -0.84 -25.67 -4.47
N LEU A 416 -2.15 -25.64 -4.24
CA LEU A 416 -2.80 -24.81 -3.24
C LEU A 416 -2.78 -25.50 -1.88
N CYS A 417 -2.21 -24.86 -0.85
CA CYS A 417 -2.29 -25.35 0.52
C CYS A 417 -3.65 -24.98 1.13
N ILE A 418 -4.30 -25.94 1.75
CA ILE A 418 -5.60 -25.84 2.41
C ILE A 418 -5.37 -26.26 3.86
N LYS A 419 -5.47 -25.30 4.77
CA LYS A 419 -5.17 -25.49 6.20
C LYS A 419 -6.42 -25.81 7.03
N ASP A 420 -7.55 -25.20 6.68
CA ASP A 420 -8.85 -25.49 7.27
C ASP A 420 -9.87 -25.75 6.14
N SER A 421 -10.59 -26.85 6.24
CA SER A 421 -11.70 -27.18 5.34
C SER A 421 -12.83 -26.13 5.34
N SER A 422 -12.93 -25.29 6.36
CA SER A 422 -13.95 -24.24 6.50
C SER A 422 -13.55 -22.88 5.88
N GLU A 423 -12.27 -22.65 5.57
CA GLU A 423 -11.75 -21.43 4.92
C GLU A 423 -12.12 -21.31 3.43
N TYR A 424 -12.91 -22.25 2.92
CA TYR A 424 -13.40 -22.22 1.54
C TYR A 424 -14.54 -21.19 1.38
N SER A 425 -14.22 -19.90 1.56
CA SER A 425 -15.11 -18.79 1.23
C SER A 425 -15.19 -18.60 -0.28
N GLU A 426 -16.34 -18.12 -0.78
CA GLU A 426 -16.72 -18.04 -2.20
C GLU A 426 -15.81 -17.18 -3.11
N SER A 427 -14.67 -16.69 -2.61
CA SER A 427 -13.77 -15.72 -3.25
C SER A 427 -12.63 -16.33 -4.08
N PHE A 428 -12.44 -17.65 -4.07
CA PHE A 428 -11.32 -18.31 -4.78
C PHE A 428 -11.64 -18.79 -6.22
N TYR A 429 -12.80 -18.43 -6.76
CA TYR A 429 -13.17 -18.62 -8.17
C TYR A 429 -13.01 -17.27 -8.89
N LEU A 430 -12.31 -17.06 -10.00
CA LEU A 430 -11.67 -17.92 -10.99
C LEU A 430 -10.49 -17.12 -11.60
N LYS A 431 -9.51 -17.79 -12.21
CA LYS A 431 -8.85 -17.17 -13.38
C LYS A 431 -9.96 -16.72 -14.34
N ASN A 432 -9.90 -15.50 -14.85
CA ASN A 432 -10.84 -15.03 -15.86
C ASN A 432 -10.84 -16.02 -17.04
N ARG A 433 -11.86 -16.88 -17.11
CA ARG A 433 -12.07 -17.92 -18.13
C ARG A 433 -13.32 -17.59 -18.94
N THR A 434 -13.64 -16.30 -19.05
CA THR A 434 -14.74 -15.77 -19.87
C THR A 434 -14.65 -16.21 -21.32
N ASP A 435 -13.44 -16.52 -21.79
CA ASP A 435 -13.19 -17.00 -23.15
C ASP A 435 -13.67 -18.46 -23.38
N ILE A 436 -13.97 -19.20 -22.31
CA ILE A 436 -14.50 -20.57 -22.37
C ILE A 436 -16.02 -20.51 -22.15
N ASP A 437 -16.76 -20.38 -23.26
CA ASP A 437 -18.22 -20.26 -23.26
C ASP A 437 -18.88 -21.54 -23.79
N HIS A 438 -19.52 -22.32 -22.92
CA HIS A 438 -20.37 -23.44 -23.33
C HIS A 438 -21.77 -22.95 -23.69
N ALA A 439 -21.87 -22.27 -24.83
CA ALA A 439 -23.11 -21.72 -25.36
C ALA A 439 -24.23 -22.78 -25.40
N ASN A 440 -25.41 -22.43 -24.89
CA ASN A 440 -26.60 -23.28 -24.78
C ASN A 440 -26.58 -24.38 -23.70
N ILE A 441 -25.52 -24.50 -22.91
CA ILE A 441 -25.45 -25.49 -21.83
C ILE A 441 -25.76 -24.85 -20.49
N GLN A 442 -26.68 -25.45 -19.75
CA GLN A 442 -27.08 -25.00 -18.42
C GLN A 442 -26.54 -25.94 -17.34
N CYS A 443 -26.07 -25.38 -16.22
CA CYS A 443 -25.78 -26.18 -15.03
C CYS A 443 -27.09 -26.72 -14.46
N ASN A 444 -27.18 -28.04 -14.28
CA ASN A 444 -28.38 -28.71 -13.77
C ASN A 444 -28.66 -28.46 -12.29
N LEU A 445 -27.71 -27.89 -11.52
CA LEU A 445 -27.89 -27.61 -10.10
C LEU A 445 -28.18 -26.13 -9.81
N CYS A 446 -27.34 -25.22 -10.28
CA CYS A 446 -27.52 -23.77 -10.04
C CYS A 446 -28.24 -23.05 -11.19
N PHE A 447 -28.66 -23.77 -12.22
CA PHE A 447 -29.42 -23.25 -13.37
C PHE A 447 -28.73 -22.15 -14.18
N ILE A 448 -27.42 -21.92 -14.00
CA ILE A 448 -26.66 -20.92 -14.76
C ILE A 448 -26.52 -21.37 -16.22
N LYS A 449 -26.78 -20.46 -17.17
CA LYS A 449 -26.69 -20.66 -18.62
C LYS A 449 -26.23 -19.37 -19.30
N PRO A 450 -25.20 -19.38 -20.18
CA PRO A 450 -24.32 -20.53 -20.44
C PRO A 450 -23.41 -20.84 -19.24
N ILE A 451 -22.83 -22.04 -19.21
CA ILE A 451 -21.73 -22.33 -18.28
C ILE A 451 -20.47 -21.63 -18.83
N ILE A 452 -19.98 -20.64 -18.08
CA ILE A 452 -18.73 -19.94 -18.37
C ILE A 452 -17.61 -20.58 -17.54
N GLY A 453 -16.49 -20.91 -18.17
CA GLY A 453 -15.40 -21.67 -17.57
C GLY A 453 -15.56 -23.18 -17.77
N ILE A 454 -15.00 -23.99 -16.87
CA ILE A 454 -14.97 -25.45 -17.05
C ILE A 454 -16.37 -26.05 -16.87
N ARG A 455 -16.82 -26.81 -17.87
CA ARG A 455 -18.01 -27.66 -17.78
C ARG A 455 -17.62 -29.07 -17.37
N TYR A 456 -18.40 -29.65 -16.46
CA TYR A 456 -18.29 -31.06 -16.08
C TYR A 456 -19.54 -31.81 -16.52
N GLN A 457 -19.38 -32.82 -17.38
CA GLN A 457 -20.46 -33.69 -17.79
C GLN A 457 -20.41 -34.99 -16.99
N CYS A 458 -21.42 -35.21 -16.16
CA CYS A 458 -21.55 -36.43 -15.39
C CYS A 458 -22.04 -37.58 -16.27
N ASN A 459 -21.59 -38.80 -16.00
CA ASN A 459 -22.05 -40.01 -16.68
C ASN A 459 -23.58 -40.26 -16.55
N CYS A 460 -24.25 -39.67 -15.56
CA CYS A 460 -25.71 -39.70 -15.41
C CYS A 460 -26.45 -38.66 -16.29
N GLY A 461 -25.72 -37.94 -17.15
CA GLY A 461 -26.28 -37.05 -18.17
C GLY A 461 -26.41 -35.58 -17.76
N ILE A 462 -26.06 -35.21 -16.53
CA ILE A 462 -26.13 -33.82 -16.07
C ILE A 462 -24.85 -33.03 -16.35
N ASN A 463 -25.00 -31.73 -16.52
CA ASN A 463 -23.93 -30.76 -16.65
C ASN A 463 -23.79 -29.95 -15.37
N LEU A 464 -22.57 -29.78 -14.90
CA LEU A 464 -22.21 -29.03 -13.71
C LEU A 464 -21.25 -27.92 -14.10
N CYS A 465 -21.48 -26.71 -13.60
CA CYS A 465 -20.46 -25.67 -13.62
C CYS A 465 -19.39 -25.98 -12.56
N GLU A 466 -18.22 -25.36 -12.69
CA GLU A 466 -17.09 -25.54 -11.77
C GLU A 466 -17.48 -25.33 -10.29
N LYS A 467 -18.33 -24.33 -9.99
CA LYS A 467 -18.85 -24.11 -8.63
C LYS A 467 -19.68 -25.31 -8.14
N CYS A 468 -20.61 -25.81 -8.95
CA CYS A 468 -21.52 -26.90 -8.56
C CYS A 468 -20.86 -28.28 -8.52
N GLU A 469 -19.86 -28.49 -9.37
CA GLU A 469 -19.03 -29.68 -9.31
C GLU A 469 -18.26 -29.72 -7.99
N PHE A 470 -17.62 -28.60 -7.66
CA PHE A 470 -16.80 -28.46 -6.46
C PHE A 470 -17.61 -28.55 -5.16
N THR A 471 -18.79 -27.94 -5.08
CA THR A 471 -19.61 -27.99 -3.86
C THR A 471 -20.13 -29.39 -3.54
N GLY A 472 -19.96 -30.37 -4.45
CA GLY A 472 -20.28 -31.77 -4.17
C GLY A 472 -21.76 -32.03 -3.95
N LEU A 473 -22.64 -31.11 -4.37
CA LEU A 473 -24.10 -31.21 -4.25
C LEU A 473 -24.71 -32.29 -5.17
N HIS A 474 -23.91 -32.85 -6.08
CA HIS A 474 -24.24 -34.04 -6.85
C HIS A 474 -23.44 -35.25 -6.35
N ASN A 475 -23.99 -36.45 -6.54
CA ASN A 475 -23.37 -37.71 -6.13
C ASN A 475 -21.89 -37.77 -6.57
N GLN A 476 -21.00 -37.88 -5.59
CA GLN A 476 -19.55 -37.86 -5.78
C GLN A 476 -19.02 -39.20 -6.28
N SER A 477 -19.81 -40.28 -6.20
CA SER A 477 -19.44 -41.58 -6.77
C SER A 477 -19.59 -41.64 -8.29
N HIS A 478 -20.13 -40.61 -8.93
CA HIS A 478 -20.31 -40.57 -10.37
C HIS A 478 -19.08 -40.02 -11.08
N HIS A 479 -18.66 -40.70 -12.15
CA HIS A 479 -17.58 -40.22 -13.01
C HIS A 479 -18.02 -38.99 -13.81
N ARG A 480 -17.18 -37.95 -13.81
CA ARG A 480 -17.43 -36.67 -14.49
C ARG A 480 -16.32 -36.39 -15.50
N THR A 481 -16.72 -36.12 -16.73
CA THR A 481 -15.81 -35.72 -17.80
C THR A 481 -15.66 -34.21 -17.79
N LYS A 482 -14.41 -33.75 -17.68
CA LYS A 482 -14.05 -32.35 -17.77
C LYS A 482 -14.02 -31.90 -19.24
N ILE A 483 -14.73 -30.83 -19.56
CA ILE A 483 -14.82 -30.25 -20.90
C ILE A 483 -14.35 -28.80 -20.79
N ILE A 484 -13.28 -28.48 -21.51
CA ILE A 484 -12.61 -27.16 -21.48
C ILE A 484 -12.77 -26.45 -22.82
N ASP A 485 -12.88 -27.21 -23.91
CA ASP A 485 -13.14 -26.65 -25.24
C ASP A 485 -14.66 -26.51 -25.45
N PRO A 486 -15.16 -25.33 -25.80
CA PRO A 486 -16.55 -25.17 -26.19
C PRO A 486 -16.83 -25.93 -27.49
N ILE A 487 -17.97 -26.64 -27.56
CA ILE A 487 -18.43 -27.38 -28.75
C ILE A 487 -19.16 -26.42 -29.67
#